data_AF-A0ABD3ST30-F1
#
_entry.id   AF-A0ABD3ST30-F1
#
_cell.length_a   1.000
_cell.length_b   1.000
_cell.length_c   1.000
_cell.angle_alpha   90.00
_cell.angle_beta   90.00
_cell.angle_gamma   90.00
#
_symmetry.space_group_name_H-M   'P 1'
#
loop_
_entity.id
_entity.type
_entity.pdbx_description
1 polymer ?
#
loop_
_entity_poly.entity_id
_entity_poly.type
_entity_poly.pdbx_seq_one_letter_code
_entity_poly.pdbx_strand_id
1 'polypeptide(L)'
;MASKQPPTSPGSDNDEKKRKRKLSNRESARRSRMRKQQHLDELMTQEKQMQEENKKLRDTIDGATQLYLNFASENNVLRAQLAELTDRLRSLNSVLHIASEVSGLAFDIPDIPDTLLEPWQLPCPIQPIPASVDMFQF
;
A
#
# COMPACT_ATOMS: atom_id res chain seq x y z
N MET A 1 52.34 68.04 -15.87
CA MET A 1 53.18 66.99 -16.48
C MET A 1 52.40 65.68 -16.44
N ALA A 2 51.86 65.24 -17.58
CA ALA A 2 51.10 64.01 -17.68
C ALA A 2 52.02 62.89 -18.21
N SER A 3 52.46 61.99 -17.32
CA SER A 3 53.24 60.81 -17.70
C SER A 3 52.37 59.86 -18.51
N LYS A 4 52.66 59.76 -19.81
CA LYS A 4 52.10 58.71 -20.69
C LYS A 4 52.67 57.37 -20.25
N GLN A 5 51.81 56.46 -19.82
CA GLN A 5 52.20 55.06 -19.62
C GLN A 5 52.57 54.43 -20.98
N PRO A 6 53.59 53.55 -21.03
CA PRO A 6 54.02 52.93 -22.27
C PRO A 6 52.92 51.99 -22.81
N PRO A 7 52.82 51.82 -24.14
CA PRO A 7 51.84 50.91 -24.73
C PRO A 7 52.08 49.48 -24.23
N THR A 8 51.07 48.87 -23.62
CA THR A 8 51.11 47.45 -23.26
C THR A 8 51.27 46.63 -24.53
N SER A 9 52.27 45.74 -24.55
CA SER A 9 52.54 44.89 -25.71
C SER A 9 51.32 44.01 -26.00
N PRO A 10 50.72 44.07 -27.21
CA PRO A 10 49.44 43.41 -27.53
C PRO A 10 49.46 41.88 -27.42
N GLY A 11 50.64 41.26 -27.31
CA GLY A 11 50.79 39.82 -27.01
C GLY A 11 50.52 39.45 -25.55
N SER A 12 50.84 40.33 -24.60
CA SER A 12 50.77 40.04 -23.15
C SER A 12 49.33 39.94 -22.63
N ASP A 13 48.42 40.78 -23.12
CA ASP A 13 47.03 40.80 -22.68
C ASP A 13 46.24 39.58 -23.18
N ASN A 14 46.57 39.07 -24.36
CA ASN A 14 45.96 37.87 -24.92
C ASN A 14 46.38 36.60 -24.17
N ASP A 15 47.65 36.50 -23.77
CA ASP A 15 48.14 35.37 -22.99
C ASP A 15 47.56 35.34 -21.57
N GLU A 16 47.41 36.49 -20.93
CA GLU A 16 46.76 36.59 -19.62
C GLU A 16 45.26 36.25 -19.69
N LYS A 17 44.56 36.69 -20.75
CA LYS A 17 43.17 36.30 -21.01
C LYS A 17 43.03 34.79 -21.24
N LYS A 18 43.97 34.18 -21.97
CA LYS A 18 44.02 32.72 -22.20
C LYS A 18 44.27 31.97 -20.90
N ARG A 19 45.18 32.45 -20.04
CA ARG A 19 45.45 31.88 -18.71
C ARG A 19 44.22 31.92 -17.82
N LYS A 20 43.55 33.07 -17.73
CA LYS A 20 42.28 33.25 -16.99
C LYS A 20 41.18 32.32 -17.49
N ARG A 21 41.02 32.17 -18.81
CA ARG A 21 40.05 31.23 -19.41
C ARG A 21 40.32 29.78 -19.03
N LYS A 22 41.60 29.34 -19.05
CA LYS A 22 41.98 27.98 -18.64
C LYS A 22 41.63 27.73 -17.17
N LEU A 23 41.91 28.69 -16.28
CA LEU A 23 41.56 28.58 -14.86
C LEU A 23 40.04 28.54 -14.64
N SER A 24 39.30 29.44 -15.30
CA SER A 24 37.84 29.47 -15.20
C SER A 24 37.19 28.20 -15.75
N ASN A 25 37.64 27.68 -16.90
CA ASN A 25 37.14 26.41 -17.46
C ASN A 25 37.49 25.22 -16.58
N ARG A 26 38.67 25.21 -15.96
CA ARG A 26 39.06 24.16 -15.01
C ARG A 26 38.11 24.17 -13.81
N GLU A 27 37.84 25.34 -13.26
CA GLU A 27 36.94 25.48 -12.12
C GLU A 27 35.48 25.15 -12.49
N SER A 28 35.01 25.55 -13.67
CA SER A 28 33.66 25.24 -14.14
C SER A 28 33.48 23.74 -14.41
N ALA A 29 34.48 23.07 -15.00
CA ALA A 29 34.48 21.62 -15.19
C ALA A 29 34.47 20.89 -13.84
N ARG A 30 35.25 21.35 -12.85
CA ARG A 30 35.24 20.82 -11.49
C ARG A 30 33.85 20.97 -10.86
N ARG A 31 33.25 22.17 -10.89
CA ARG A 31 31.90 22.42 -10.36
C ARG A 31 30.83 21.59 -11.05
N SER A 32 30.95 21.38 -12.36
CA SER A 32 30.02 20.52 -13.10
C SER A 32 30.12 19.07 -12.65
N ARG A 33 31.35 18.53 -12.49
CA ARG A 33 31.57 17.18 -11.94
C ARG A 33 31.00 17.05 -10.52
N MET A 34 31.27 18.02 -9.66
CA MET A 34 30.74 18.03 -8.28
C MET A 34 29.21 18.02 -8.25
N ARG A 35 28.54 18.85 -9.07
CA ARG A 35 27.07 18.86 -9.15
C ARG A 35 26.49 17.54 -9.64
N LYS A 36 27.12 16.92 -10.64
CA LYS A 36 26.72 15.59 -11.12
C LYS A 36 26.90 14.52 -10.03
N GLN A 37 28.00 14.56 -9.28
CA GLN A 37 28.23 13.63 -8.18
C GLN A 37 27.16 13.79 -7.09
N GLN A 38 26.88 15.02 -6.66
CA GLN A 38 25.82 15.31 -5.68
C GLN A 38 24.47 14.78 -6.13
N HIS A 39 24.11 14.98 -7.40
CA HIS A 39 22.85 14.47 -7.92
C HIS A 39 22.80 12.93 -7.94
N LEU A 40 23.89 12.26 -8.27
CA LEU A 40 23.97 10.80 -8.18
C LEU A 40 23.84 10.32 -6.73
N ASP A 41 24.48 11.01 -5.78
CA ASP A 41 24.40 10.67 -4.36
C ASP A 41 22.97 10.86 -3.80
N GLU A 42 22.28 11.91 -4.23
CA GLU A 42 20.87 12.16 -3.93
C GLU A 42 19.97 11.04 -4.47
N LEU A 43 20.14 10.66 -5.74
CA LEU A 43 19.37 9.58 -6.36
C LEU A 43 19.61 8.24 -5.66
N MET A 44 20.86 7.90 -5.34
CA MET A 44 21.19 6.68 -4.59
C MET A 44 20.56 6.68 -3.19
N THR A 45 20.47 7.85 -2.55
CA THR A 45 19.81 7.98 -1.24
C THR A 45 18.31 7.77 -1.36
N GLN A 46 17.67 8.35 -2.38
CA GLN A 46 16.25 8.15 -2.66
C GLN A 46 15.93 6.69 -2.98
N GLU A 47 16.76 6.02 -3.77
CA GLU A 47 16.60 4.60 -4.08
C GLU A 47 16.62 3.75 -2.80
N LYS A 48 17.62 3.96 -1.93
CA LYS A 48 17.73 3.26 -0.64
C LYS A 48 16.51 3.50 0.25
N GLN A 49 16.05 4.74 0.33
CA GLN A 49 14.86 5.09 1.11
C GLN A 49 13.62 4.36 0.58
N MET A 50 13.38 4.38 -0.74
CA MET A 50 12.27 3.68 -1.35
C MET A 50 12.35 2.16 -1.16
N GLN A 51 13.56 1.57 -1.23
CA GLN A 51 13.77 0.15 -0.95
C GLN A 51 13.40 -0.22 0.49
N GLU A 52 13.78 0.63 1.46
CA GLU A 52 13.43 0.43 2.86
C GLU A 52 11.93 0.58 3.12
N GLU A 53 11.29 1.60 2.54
CA GLU A 53 9.84 1.80 2.62
C GLU A 53 9.07 0.63 2.00
N ASN A 54 9.51 0.16 0.82
CA ASN A 54 8.91 -0.99 0.17
C ASN A 54 9.05 -2.26 1.01
N LYS A 55 10.19 -2.46 1.69
CA LYS A 55 10.36 -3.56 2.64
C LYS A 55 9.38 -3.45 3.81
N LYS A 56 9.26 -2.27 4.44
CA LYS A 56 8.32 -2.04 5.55
C LYS A 56 6.87 -2.30 5.15
N LEU A 57 6.48 -1.86 3.95
CA LEU A 57 5.14 -2.12 3.41
C LEU A 57 4.88 -3.61 3.21
N ARG A 58 5.86 -4.36 2.64
CA ARG A 58 5.76 -5.82 2.50
C ARG A 58 5.60 -6.50 3.84
N ASP A 59 6.44 -6.18 4.83
CA ASP A 59 6.36 -6.76 6.17
C ASP A 59 4.98 -6.50 6.81
N THR A 60 4.41 -5.31 6.58
CA THR A 60 3.07 -4.94 7.07
C THR A 60 1.96 -5.74 6.37
N ILE A 61 2.03 -5.90 5.05
CA ILE A 61 1.08 -6.69 4.25
C ILE A 61 1.12 -8.16 4.69
N ASP A 62 2.32 -8.71 4.88
CA ASP A 62 2.50 -10.09 5.31
C ASP A 62 1.90 -10.30 6.71
N GLY A 63 2.16 -9.38 7.64
CA GLY A 63 1.56 -9.40 8.98
C GLY A 63 0.03 -9.33 8.96
N ALA A 64 -0.54 -8.40 8.18
CA ALA A 64 -1.99 -8.29 8.02
C ALA A 64 -2.61 -9.54 7.37
N THR A 65 -1.91 -10.15 6.41
CA THR A 65 -2.33 -11.39 5.75
C THR A 65 -2.38 -12.55 6.74
N GLN A 66 -1.36 -12.70 7.60
CA GLN A 66 -1.35 -13.74 8.63
C GLN A 66 -2.50 -13.56 9.64
N LEU A 67 -2.74 -12.33 10.09
CA LEU A 67 -3.87 -12.02 10.97
C LEU A 67 -5.22 -12.36 10.31
N TYR A 68 -5.39 -11.98 9.04
CA TYR A 68 -6.59 -12.31 8.28
C TYR A 68 -6.81 -13.83 8.18
N LEU A 69 -5.76 -14.59 7.86
CA LEU A 69 -5.85 -16.06 7.78
C LEU A 69 -6.24 -16.67 9.14
N ASN A 70 -5.67 -16.17 10.23
CA ASN A 70 -6.03 -16.61 11.58
C ASN A 70 -7.51 -16.33 11.87
N PHE A 71 -7.98 -15.11 11.64
CA PHE A 71 -9.39 -14.75 11.84
C PHE A 71 -10.33 -15.54 10.93
N ALA A 72 -9.95 -15.79 9.67
CA ALA A 72 -10.72 -16.61 8.76
C ALA A 72 -10.83 -18.07 9.27
N SER A 73 -9.75 -18.61 9.83
CA SER A 73 -9.75 -19.95 10.43
C SER A 73 -10.65 -20.02 11.67
N GLU A 74 -10.58 -19.03 12.57
CA GLU A 74 -11.45 -18.93 13.74
C GLU A 74 -12.92 -18.79 13.33
N ASN A 75 -13.19 -17.97 12.31
CA ASN A 75 -14.54 -17.81 11.77
C ASN A 75 -15.09 -19.13 11.22
N ASN A 76 -14.27 -19.92 10.52
CA ASN A 76 -14.66 -21.24 10.03
C ASN A 76 -14.96 -22.22 11.18
N VAL A 77 -14.18 -22.20 12.25
CA VAL A 77 -14.46 -23.01 13.46
C VAL A 77 -15.79 -22.62 14.08
N LEU A 78 -16.04 -21.32 14.25
CA LEU A 78 -17.30 -20.81 14.80
C LEU A 78 -18.50 -21.19 13.92
N ARG A 79 -18.34 -21.15 12.58
CA ARG A 79 -19.39 -21.59 11.64
C ARG A 79 -19.68 -23.09 11.75
N ALA A 80 -18.63 -23.91 11.88
CA ALA A 80 -18.79 -25.35 12.05
C ALA A 80 -19.52 -25.68 13.36
N GLN A 81 -19.15 -24.99 14.45
CA GLN A 81 -19.85 -25.12 15.74
C GLN A 81 -21.31 -24.69 15.63
N LEU A 82 -21.58 -23.54 14.99
CA LEU A 82 -22.95 -23.06 14.79
C LEU A 82 -23.78 -24.07 14.02
N ALA A 83 -23.26 -24.62 12.91
CA ALA A 83 -23.93 -25.65 12.13
C ALA A 83 -24.24 -26.91 12.98
N GLU A 84 -23.28 -27.38 13.77
CA GLU A 84 -23.47 -28.52 14.67
C GLU A 84 -24.57 -28.26 15.72
N LEU A 85 -24.54 -27.09 16.35
CA LEU A 85 -25.54 -26.68 17.33
C LEU A 85 -26.94 -26.57 16.70
N THR A 86 -27.03 -26.00 15.49
CA THR A 86 -28.27 -25.93 14.73
C THR A 86 -28.81 -27.32 14.40
N ASP A 87 -27.97 -28.25 13.95
CA ASP A 87 -28.38 -29.62 13.63
C ASP A 87 -28.87 -30.37 14.87
N ARG A 88 -28.17 -30.22 16.00
CA ARG A 88 -28.60 -30.77 17.30
C ARG A 88 -29.96 -30.21 17.70
N LEU A 89 -30.18 -28.90 17.55
CA LEU A 89 -31.45 -28.27 17.87
C LEU A 89 -32.58 -28.75 16.95
N ARG A 90 -32.35 -28.87 15.64
CA ARG A 90 -33.33 -29.47 14.71
C ARG A 90 -33.69 -30.90 15.09
N SER A 91 -32.70 -31.70 15.48
CA SER A 91 -32.93 -33.08 15.93
C SER A 91 -33.81 -33.11 17.18
N LEU A 92 -33.58 -32.23 18.15
CA LEU A 92 -34.41 -32.13 19.36
C LEU A 92 -35.83 -31.66 19.03
N ASN A 93 -35.98 -30.64 18.19
CA ASN A 93 -37.28 -30.16 17.71
C ASN A 93 -38.05 -31.28 17.01
N SER A 94 -37.39 -32.10 16.18
CA SER A 94 -38.00 -33.26 15.53
C SER A 94 -38.51 -34.31 16.53
N VAL A 95 -37.74 -34.60 17.58
CA VAL A 95 -38.19 -35.52 18.66
C VAL A 95 -39.40 -34.94 19.40
N LEU A 96 -39.42 -33.64 19.67
CA LEU A 96 -40.56 -32.97 20.29
C LEU A 96 -41.82 -33.01 19.41
N HIS A 97 -41.68 -32.84 18.09
CA HIS A 97 -42.79 -33.02 17.16
C HIS A 97 -43.37 -34.44 17.22
N ILE A 98 -42.53 -35.47 17.21
CA ILE A 98 -42.98 -36.87 17.35
C ILE A 98 -43.68 -37.07 18.70
N ALA A 99 -43.13 -36.54 19.79
CA ALA A 99 -43.74 -36.65 21.12
C ALA A 99 -45.10 -35.93 21.20
N SER A 100 -45.24 -34.76 20.55
CA SER A 100 -46.50 -34.02 20.41
C SER A 100 -47.57 -34.88 19.75
N GLU A 101 -47.24 -35.51 18.63
CA GLU A 101 -48.16 -36.37 17.87
C GLU A 101 -48.62 -37.58 18.68
N VAL A 102 -47.72 -38.20 19.43
CA VAL A 102 -48.03 -39.40 20.23
C VAL A 102 -48.84 -39.06 21.49
N SER A 103 -48.50 -37.96 22.17
CA SER A 103 -49.13 -37.58 23.44
C SER A 103 -50.41 -36.75 23.29
N GLY A 104 -50.66 -36.19 22.10
CA GLY A 104 -51.78 -35.27 21.84
C GLY A 104 -51.62 -33.91 22.53
N LEU A 105 -50.46 -33.63 23.13
CA LEU A 105 -50.13 -32.37 23.80
C LEU A 105 -49.34 -31.48 22.85
N ALA A 106 -49.89 -30.31 22.53
CA ALA A 106 -49.22 -29.35 21.66
C ALA A 106 -48.03 -28.69 22.37
N PHE A 107 -46.82 -28.91 21.85
CA PHE A 107 -45.62 -28.17 22.24
C PHE A 107 -45.44 -26.97 21.31
N ASP A 108 -45.16 -25.78 21.87
CA ASP A 108 -44.78 -24.58 21.11
C ASP A 108 -43.27 -24.66 20.79
N ILE A 109 -42.94 -25.22 19.62
CA ILE A 109 -41.57 -25.49 19.19
C ILE A 109 -41.09 -24.32 18.32
N PRO A 110 -40.08 -23.54 18.73
CA PRO A 110 -39.61 -22.40 17.95
C PRO A 110 -38.88 -22.83 16.67
N ASP A 111 -39.18 -22.15 15.57
CA ASP A 111 -38.43 -22.29 14.31
C ASP A 111 -37.03 -21.67 14.46
N ILE A 112 -36.03 -22.33 13.88
CA ILE A 112 -34.66 -21.83 13.87
C ILE A 112 -34.52 -20.84 12.71
N PRO A 113 -34.20 -19.56 12.95
CA PRO A 113 -34.12 -18.57 11.88
C PRO A 113 -32.91 -18.79 10.96
N ASP A 114 -33.16 -18.73 9.64
CA ASP A 114 -32.14 -18.89 8.58
C ASP A 114 -31.03 -17.83 8.63
N THR A 115 -31.28 -16.69 9.28
CA THR A 115 -30.30 -15.61 9.47
C THR A 115 -29.08 -16.03 10.28
N LEU A 116 -29.20 -17.10 11.09
CA LEU A 116 -28.08 -17.70 11.80
C LEU A 116 -27.14 -18.45 10.84
N LEU A 117 -27.67 -18.97 9.73
CA LEU A 117 -26.91 -19.78 8.78
C LEU A 117 -26.23 -18.94 7.71
N GLU A 118 -26.73 -17.73 7.45
CA GLU A 118 -26.18 -16.82 6.44
C GLU A 118 -26.03 -15.37 6.93
N PRO A 119 -25.17 -15.11 7.94
CA PRO A 119 -25.04 -13.82 8.60
C PRO A 119 -24.56 -12.66 7.69
N TRP A 120 -24.11 -12.95 6.47
CA TRP A 120 -23.57 -11.96 5.53
C TRP A 120 -24.36 -11.86 4.22
N GLN A 121 -25.60 -12.34 4.17
CA GLN A 121 -26.50 -11.89 3.11
C GLN A 121 -26.76 -10.40 3.29
N LEU A 122 -25.97 -9.56 2.61
CA LEU A 122 -26.21 -8.13 2.53
C LEU A 122 -27.63 -7.95 1.96
N PRO A 123 -28.52 -7.18 2.62
CA PRO A 123 -29.87 -6.91 2.11
C PRO A 123 -29.92 -6.20 0.75
N CYS A 124 -28.76 -5.84 0.19
CA CYS A 124 -28.64 -5.03 -1.01
C CYS A 124 -27.67 -5.71 -2.01
N PRO A 125 -28.00 -5.76 -3.30
CA PRO A 125 -27.06 -6.20 -4.33
C PRO A 125 -25.86 -5.25 -4.36
N ILE A 126 -24.64 -5.81 -4.40
CA ILE A 126 -23.40 -5.06 -4.59
C ILE A 126 -23.50 -4.37 -5.95
N GLN A 127 -23.74 -3.06 -5.95
CA GLN A 127 -23.68 -2.28 -7.17
C GLN A 127 -22.21 -2.21 -7.61
N PRO A 128 -21.88 -2.54 -8.86
CA PRO A 128 -20.52 -2.41 -9.36
C PRO A 128 -20.10 -0.94 -9.25
N ILE A 129 -18.97 -0.69 -8.59
CA ILE A 129 -18.36 0.64 -8.53
C ILE A 129 -18.01 1.01 -9.97
N PRO A 130 -18.62 2.05 -10.57
CA PRO A 130 -18.26 2.47 -11.92
C PRO A 130 -16.80 2.92 -11.87
N ALA A 131 -15.94 2.25 -12.64
CA ALA A 131 -14.58 2.72 -12.85
C ALA A 131 -14.65 4.14 -13.44
N SER A 132 -14.32 5.14 -12.64
CA SER A 132 -14.19 6.52 -13.12
C SER A 132 -13.02 6.54 -14.11
N VAL A 133 -13.34 6.67 -15.40
CA VAL A 133 -12.38 6.63 -16.52
C VAL A 133 -11.50 7.88 -16.61
N ASP A 134 -11.69 8.91 -15.77
CA ASP A 134 -11.11 10.24 -15.98
C ASP A 134 -9.97 10.67 -15.05
N MET A 135 -9.26 9.76 -14.37
CA MET A 135 -8.12 10.17 -13.51
C MET A 135 -6.79 10.40 -14.24
N PHE A 136 -6.72 10.20 -15.57
CA PHE A 136 -5.48 10.39 -16.33
C PHE A 136 -5.70 11.21 -17.59
N GLN A 137 -6.08 12.48 -17.43
CA GLN A 137 -5.81 13.49 -18.45
C GLN A 137 -4.54 14.24 -18.04
N PHE A 138 -3.44 13.95 -18.75
CA PHE A 138 -2.19 14.71 -18.72
C PHE A 138 -2.24 15.86 -19.72
#